data_AF-A0A529LVE0-F1
#
_entry.id   AF-A0A529LVE0-F1
#
_cell.length_a   1.000
_cell.length_b   1.000
_cell.length_c   1.000
_cell.angle_alpha   90.00
_cell.angle_beta   90.00
_cell.angle_gamma   90.00
#
_symmetry.space_group_name_H-M   'P 1'
#
loop_
_entity.id
_entity.type
_entity.pdbx_description
1 polymer ?
#
loop_
_entity_poly.entity_id
_entity_poly.type
_entity_poly.pdbx_seq_one_letter_code
_entity_poly.pdbx_strand_id
1 'polypeptide(L)'
;GTKSSLVITARKADPAANAKRVEAGIKVITVPENRWDRVDIKSTGLLPNVLAKQKAKEAGAQEAWFVDADGNVKEGGSSNAWIVTRDGVLVTRPAEHGILRGITRTTLFDVAAKLGLKIEERGFSVTEAKAARE
;
A
#
# COMPACT_ATOMS: atom_id res chain seq x y z
N GLY A 1 26.30 -6.58 23.61
CA GLY A 1 25.16 -6.41 22.69
C GLY A 1 23.88 -6.24 23.48
N THR A 2 22.91 -5.49 22.97
CA THR A 2 21.58 -5.38 23.59
C THR A 2 20.81 -6.68 23.38
N LYS A 3 20.18 -7.24 24.42
CA LYS A 3 19.32 -8.43 24.29
C LYS A 3 18.06 -8.07 23.51
N SER A 4 17.60 -8.96 22.64
CA SER A 4 16.34 -8.78 21.90
C SER A 4 15.13 -8.90 22.83
N SER A 5 14.08 -8.13 22.54
CA SER A 5 12.78 -8.21 23.19
C SER A 5 11.73 -8.74 22.23
N LEU A 6 10.83 -9.61 22.70
CA LEU A 6 9.69 -10.11 21.94
C LEU A 6 8.39 -9.69 22.62
N VAL A 7 7.47 -9.11 21.85
CA VAL A 7 6.14 -8.72 22.32
C VAL A 7 5.11 -9.26 21.33
N ILE A 8 4.08 -9.93 21.85
CA ILE A 8 2.96 -10.46 21.05
C ILE A 8 1.67 -9.90 21.64
N THR A 9 0.82 -9.31 20.79
CA THR A 9 -0.49 -8.79 21.19
C THR A 9 -1.58 -9.40 20.32
N ALA A 10 -2.77 -9.58 20.90
CA ALA A 10 -3.95 -10.07 20.20
C ALA A 10 -5.15 -9.17 20.51
N ARG A 11 -6.02 -8.93 19.53
CA ARG A 11 -7.24 -8.13 19.65
C ARG A 11 -8.37 -8.77 18.86
N LYS A 12 -9.61 -8.62 19.33
CA LYS A 12 -10.78 -9.08 18.59
C LYS A 12 -10.90 -8.31 17.27
N ALA A 13 -11.16 -9.03 16.18
CA ALA A 13 -11.52 -8.45 14.89
C ALA A 13 -13.05 -8.41 14.72
N ASP A 14 -13.54 -7.48 13.92
CA ASP A 14 -14.95 -7.39 13.50
C ASP A 14 -15.04 -7.56 11.97
N PRO A 15 -15.25 -8.80 11.49
CA PRO A 15 -15.34 -9.06 10.06
C PRO A 15 -16.49 -8.33 9.36
N ALA A 16 -17.62 -8.13 10.04
CA ALA A 16 -18.79 -7.48 9.45
C ALA A 16 -18.54 -5.98 9.24
N ALA A 17 -17.91 -5.31 10.22
CA ALA A 17 -17.50 -3.92 10.07
C ALA A 17 -16.42 -3.76 8.97
N ASN A 18 -15.49 -4.72 8.86
CA ASN A 18 -14.49 -4.71 7.80
C ASN A 18 -15.11 -4.88 6.41
N ALA A 19 -16.05 -5.81 6.24
CA ALA A 19 -16.74 -6.03 4.96
C ALA A 19 -17.46 -4.77 4.47
N LYS A 20 -18.19 -4.08 5.36
CA LYS A 20 -18.85 -2.80 5.04
C LYS A 20 -17.86 -1.72 4.58
N ARG A 21 -16.67 -1.66 5.19
CA ARG A 21 -15.61 -0.72 4.79
C ARG A 21 -15.00 -1.05 3.43
N VAL A 22 -14.85 -2.33 3.12
CA VAL A 22 -14.34 -2.78 1.81
C VAL A 22 -15.32 -2.39 0.71
N GLU A 23 -16.62 -2.61 0.92
CA GLU A 23 -17.67 -2.28 -0.06
C GLU A 23 -17.78 -0.77 -0.32
N ALA A 24 -17.66 0.06 0.72
CA ALA A 24 -17.71 1.52 0.56
C ALA A 24 -16.44 2.15 -0.05
N GLY A 25 -15.33 1.41 -0.07
CA GLY A 25 -14.02 1.94 -0.42
C GLY A 25 -13.48 2.96 0.58
N ILE A 26 -12.33 3.55 0.25
CA ILE A 26 -11.67 4.58 1.06
C ILE A 26 -11.21 5.75 0.20
N LYS A 27 -11.03 6.91 0.84
CA LYS A 27 -10.32 8.03 0.22
C LYS A 27 -8.82 7.88 0.49
N VAL A 28 -8.02 8.19 -0.52
CA VAL A 28 -6.56 8.15 -0.47
C VAL A 28 -6.03 9.52 -0.90
N ILE A 29 -5.11 10.09 -0.13
CA ILE A 29 -4.34 11.27 -0.55
C ILE A 29 -2.94 10.85 -1.03
N THR A 30 -2.25 11.74 -1.71
CA THR A 30 -0.83 11.56 -2.04
C THR A 30 0.04 12.47 -1.17
N VAL A 31 1.21 11.98 -0.79
CA VAL A 31 2.25 12.75 -0.09
C VAL A 31 3.61 12.50 -0.75
N PRO A 32 4.56 13.45 -0.69
CA PRO A 32 5.91 13.22 -1.17
C PRO A 32 6.58 12.08 -0.41
N GLU A 33 7.34 11.24 -1.11
CA GLU A 33 8.23 10.25 -0.50
C GLU A 33 9.34 10.96 0.29
N ASN A 34 9.40 10.69 1.58
CA ASN A 34 10.39 11.26 2.50
C ASN A 34 10.91 10.22 3.52
N ARG A 35 10.64 8.93 3.29
CA ARG A 35 11.15 7.83 4.11
C ARG A 35 12.59 7.52 3.75
N TRP A 36 13.25 6.79 4.64
CA TRP A 36 14.57 6.21 4.40
C TRP A 36 14.56 5.18 3.26
N ASP A 37 15.74 4.81 2.74
CA ASP A 37 15.84 3.90 1.59
C ASP A 37 15.49 2.44 1.90
N ARG A 38 15.57 2.03 3.18
CA ARG A 38 15.37 0.64 3.62
C ARG A 38 13.91 0.30 3.95
N VAL A 39 12.97 0.81 3.17
CA VAL A 39 11.54 0.50 3.29
C VAL A 39 11.20 -0.98 3.04
N ASP A 40 12.13 -1.75 2.46
CA ASP A 40 12.05 -3.21 2.35
C ASP A 40 12.02 -3.90 3.74
N ILE A 41 12.53 -3.22 4.78
CA ILE A 41 12.53 -3.73 6.15
C ILE A 41 11.27 -3.24 6.89
N LYS A 42 10.46 -4.19 7.38
CA LYS A 42 9.36 -3.88 8.29
C LYS A 42 9.87 -3.58 9.71
N SER A 43 10.34 -2.36 9.93
CA SER A 43 10.83 -1.89 11.23
C SER A 43 9.74 -1.17 12.06
N THR A 44 10.05 -0.86 13.31
CA THR A 44 9.23 0.01 14.17
C THR A 44 9.52 1.50 14.00
N GLY A 45 10.50 1.87 13.15
CA GLY A 45 10.85 3.26 12.81
C GLY A 45 9.82 3.92 11.87
N LEU A 46 8.59 4.09 12.36
CA LEU A 46 7.41 4.40 11.54
C LEU A 46 7.03 5.89 11.53
N LEU A 47 7.87 6.80 12.04
CA LEU A 47 7.51 8.22 12.17
C LEU A 47 6.99 8.83 10.85
N PRO A 48 7.66 8.68 9.69
CA PRO A 48 7.14 9.24 8.45
C PRO A 48 5.80 8.62 8.03
N ASN A 49 5.62 7.30 8.22
CA ASN A 49 4.37 6.60 7.94
C ASN A 49 3.22 7.12 8.81
N VAL A 50 3.47 7.36 10.10
CA VAL A 50 2.48 7.93 11.03
C VAL A 50 2.11 9.35 10.62
N LEU A 51 3.08 10.18 10.23
CA LEU A 51 2.80 11.53 9.73
C LEU A 51 1.99 11.53 8.44
N ALA A 52 2.27 10.60 7.52
CA ALA A 52 1.47 10.43 6.30
C ALA A 52 0.02 10.02 6.61
N LYS A 53 -0.17 9.07 7.54
CA LYS A 53 -1.51 8.69 8.03
C LYS A 53 -2.23 9.83 8.74
N GLN A 54 -1.52 10.65 9.50
CA GLN A 54 -2.09 11.82 10.17
C GLN A 54 -2.57 12.85 9.14
N LYS A 55 -1.76 13.15 8.12
CA LYS A 55 -2.17 14.02 7.00
C LYS A 55 -3.40 13.48 6.27
N ALA A 56 -3.46 12.17 6.03
CA ALA A 56 -4.65 11.53 5.44
C ALA A 56 -5.88 11.78 6.31
N LYS A 57 -5.78 11.52 7.62
CA LYS A 57 -6.86 11.73 8.57
C LYS A 57 -7.34 13.18 8.59
N GLU A 58 -6.42 14.14 8.61
CA GLU A 58 -6.73 15.59 8.59
C GLU A 58 -7.44 16.01 7.30
N ALA A 59 -7.12 15.36 6.17
CA ALA A 59 -7.80 15.55 4.89
C ALA A 59 -9.09 14.74 4.73
N GLY A 60 -9.54 14.03 5.78
CA GLY A 60 -10.73 13.17 5.71
C GLY A 60 -10.56 11.88 4.90
N ALA A 61 -9.32 11.41 4.76
CA ALA A 61 -8.92 10.19 4.07
C ALA A 61 -8.40 9.12 5.05
N GLN A 62 -8.32 7.86 4.60
CA GLN A 62 -7.93 6.71 5.42
C GLN A 62 -6.51 6.20 5.09
N GLU A 63 -5.96 6.60 3.94
CA GLU A 63 -4.61 6.25 3.52
C GLU A 63 -3.93 7.42 2.83
N ALA A 64 -2.60 7.42 2.88
CA ALA A 64 -1.75 8.29 2.09
C ALA A 64 -0.79 7.42 1.27
N TRP A 65 -0.74 7.65 -0.04
CA TRP A 65 0.26 7.09 -0.93
C TRP A 65 1.49 7.99 -1.01
N PHE A 66 2.66 7.42 -0.82
CA PHE A 66 3.93 8.08 -1.08
C PHE A 66 4.20 8.13 -2.58
N VAL A 67 4.68 9.28 -3.05
CA VAL A 67 4.96 9.55 -4.47
C VAL A 67 6.42 9.99 -4.60
N ASP A 68 7.16 9.37 -5.52
CA ASP A 68 8.55 9.73 -5.79
C ASP A 68 8.67 11.03 -6.62
N ALA A 69 9.91 11.49 -6.82
CA ALA A 69 10.19 12.75 -7.52
C ALA A 69 9.71 12.76 -8.99
N ASP A 70 9.58 11.58 -9.59
CA ASP A 70 9.09 11.40 -10.97
C ASP A 70 7.56 11.35 -11.05
N GLY A 71 6.87 11.52 -9.92
CA GLY A 71 5.41 11.49 -9.85
C GLY A 71 4.79 10.09 -9.84
N ASN A 72 5.61 9.05 -9.63
CA ASN A 72 5.15 7.68 -9.54
C ASN A 72 4.77 7.28 -8.12
N VAL A 73 3.69 6.52 -8.01
CA VAL A 73 3.24 5.97 -6.72
C VAL A 73 4.25 4.91 -6.26
N LYS A 74 4.63 4.97 -4.99
CA LYS A 74 5.39 3.89 -4.33
C LYS A 74 4.42 2.92 -3.65
N GLU A 75 4.00 3.27 -2.44
CA GLU A 75 3.09 2.48 -1.61
C GLU A 75 2.40 3.41 -0.60
N GLY A 76 1.47 2.87 0.19
CA GLY A 76 0.80 3.61 1.24
C GLY A 76 1.59 3.71 2.54
N GLY A 77 1.09 4.52 3.47
CA GLY A 77 1.61 4.59 4.85
C GLY A 77 1.62 3.23 5.56
N SER A 78 0.71 2.33 5.20
CA SER A 78 0.66 0.97 5.77
C SER A 78 0.12 -0.09 4.80
N SER A 79 0.25 0.11 3.48
CA SER A 79 -0.37 -0.72 2.44
C SER A 79 0.47 -0.72 1.16
N ASN A 80 0.31 -1.73 0.29
CA ASN A 80 0.83 -1.67 -1.08
C ASN A 80 -0.24 -1.05 -2.00
N ALA A 81 0.20 -0.30 -3.02
CA ALA A 81 -0.69 0.33 -3.98
C ALA A 81 -0.90 -0.57 -5.21
N TRP A 82 -2.12 -0.57 -5.70
CA TRP A 82 -2.57 -1.31 -6.87
C TRP A 82 -3.53 -0.43 -7.66
N ILE A 83 -3.58 -0.64 -8.97
CA ILE A 83 -4.64 -0.13 -9.84
C ILE A 83 -5.12 -1.25 -10.74
N VAL A 84 -6.32 -1.09 -11.29
CA VAL A 84 -6.81 -1.92 -12.39
C VAL A 84 -6.98 -1.05 -13.62
N THR A 85 -6.24 -1.35 -14.68
CA THR A 85 -6.34 -0.60 -15.93
C THR A 85 -7.74 -0.74 -16.54
N ARG A 86 -8.08 0.13 -17.50
CA ARG A 86 -9.35 0.04 -18.24
C ARG A 86 -9.54 -1.32 -18.91
N ASP A 87 -8.43 -1.90 -19.38
CA ASP A 87 -8.38 -3.23 -20.02
C ASP A 87 -8.39 -4.39 -19.01
N GLY A 88 -8.48 -4.11 -17.71
CA GLY A 88 -8.60 -5.13 -16.66
C GLY A 88 -7.29 -5.74 -16.20
N VAL A 89 -6.15 -5.11 -16.49
CA VAL A 89 -4.84 -5.56 -16.02
C VAL A 89 -4.59 -4.99 -14.63
N LEU A 90 -4.18 -5.82 -13.68
CA LEU A 90 -3.74 -5.38 -12.37
C LEU A 90 -2.32 -4.84 -12.47
N VAL A 91 -2.05 -3.67 -11.89
CA VAL A 91 -0.71 -3.07 -11.89
C VAL A 91 -0.28 -2.79 -10.46
N THR A 92 0.95 -3.19 -10.11
CA THR A 92 1.59 -2.83 -8.85
C THR A 92 3.08 -2.61 -9.05
N ARG A 93 3.70 -1.81 -8.19
CA ARG A 93 5.15 -1.58 -8.28
C ARG A 93 5.93 -2.87 -7.97
N PRO A 94 7.07 -3.12 -8.64
CA PRO A 94 8.00 -4.17 -8.26
C PRO A 94 8.45 -4.00 -6.80
N ALA A 95 8.67 -5.11 -6.09
CA ALA A 95 8.91 -5.13 -4.64
C ALA A 95 10.32 -5.62 -4.25
N GLU A 96 11.26 -5.60 -5.19
CA GLU A 96 12.68 -5.87 -4.94
C GLU A 96 13.28 -4.74 -4.09
N HIS A 97 12.95 -3.48 -4.42
CA HIS A 97 13.44 -2.28 -3.75
C HIS A 97 12.39 -1.17 -3.73
N GLY A 98 12.48 -0.26 -2.75
CA GLY A 98 11.71 0.98 -2.74
C GLY A 98 10.26 0.90 -2.25
N ILE A 99 9.76 -0.31 -1.95
CA ILE A 99 8.51 -0.57 -1.21
C ILE A 99 8.66 -1.80 -0.32
N LEU A 100 7.74 -1.99 0.63
CA LEU A 100 7.68 -3.21 1.42
C LEU A 100 7.01 -4.34 0.62
N ARG A 101 7.64 -5.53 0.58
CA ARG A 101 7.01 -6.72 -0.01
C ARG A 101 5.93 -7.31 0.91
N GLY A 102 4.70 -6.83 0.76
CA GLY A 102 3.55 -7.27 1.57
C GLY A 102 3.15 -8.72 1.32
N ILE A 103 2.64 -9.38 2.37
CA ILE A 103 2.14 -10.76 2.27
C ILE A 103 0.87 -10.81 1.42
N THR A 104 -0.12 -9.94 1.69
CA THR A 104 -1.35 -9.85 0.87
C THR A 104 -1.03 -9.57 -0.59
N ARG A 105 -0.07 -8.67 -0.86
CA ARG A 105 0.44 -8.41 -2.22
C ARG A 105 0.91 -9.70 -2.86
N THR A 106 1.77 -10.46 -2.18
CA THR A 106 2.32 -11.73 -2.68
C THR A 106 1.21 -12.74 -2.95
N THR A 107 0.26 -12.89 -2.03
CA THR A 107 -0.89 -13.81 -2.19
C THR A 107 -1.77 -13.43 -3.40
N LEU A 108 -1.91 -12.14 -3.72
CA LEU A 108 -2.67 -11.73 -4.90
C LEU A 108 -2.05 -12.22 -6.21
N PHE A 109 -0.73 -12.43 -6.30
CA PHE A 109 -0.11 -13.04 -7.48
C PHE A 109 -0.60 -14.48 -7.68
N ASP A 110 -0.60 -15.28 -6.61
CA ASP A 110 -1.08 -16.67 -6.66
C ASP A 110 -2.56 -16.74 -7.01
N VAL A 111 -3.37 -15.83 -6.45
CA VAL A 111 -4.82 -15.77 -6.72
C VAL A 111 -5.08 -15.32 -8.15
N ALA A 112 -4.39 -14.28 -8.63
CA ALA A 112 -4.54 -13.79 -10.00
C ALA A 112 -4.17 -14.86 -11.03
N ALA A 113 -3.06 -15.57 -10.82
CA ALA A 113 -2.65 -16.67 -11.68
C ALA A 113 -3.72 -17.78 -11.77
N LYS A 114 -4.33 -18.16 -10.64
CA LYS A 114 -5.42 -19.15 -10.62
C LYS A 114 -6.70 -18.68 -11.33
N LEU A 115 -6.95 -17.38 -11.33
CA LEU A 115 -8.11 -16.76 -11.99
C LEU A 115 -7.84 -16.36 -13.45
N GLY A 116 -6.62 -16.58 -13.97
CA GLY A 116 -6.22 -16.14 -15.30
C GLY A 116 -6.13 -14.62 -15.46
N LEU A 117 -5.97 -13.88 -14.36
CA LEU A 117 -5.83 -12.43 -14.36
C LEU A 117 -4.38 -12.02 -14.61
N LYS A 118 -4.17 -11.02 -15.47
CA LYS A 118 -2.85 -10.46 -15.76
C LYS A 118 -2.43 -9.48 -14.68
N ILE A 119 -1.22 -9.65 -14.14
CA ILE A 119 -0.53 -8.64 -13.34
C ILE A 119 0.65 -8.08 -14.13
N GLU A 120 0.81 -6.76 -14.14
CA GLU A 120 2.02 -6.06 -14.58
C GLU A 120 2.75 -5.47 -13.38
N GLU A 121 3.98 -5.94 -13.14
CA GLU A 121 4.86 -5.37 -12.11
C GLU A 121 5.64 -4.19 -12.68
N ARG A 122 5.10 -2.98 -12.52
CA ARG A 122 5.73 -1.71 -12.95
C ARG A 122 5.26 -0.53 -12.10
N GLY A 123 6.02 0.55 -12.13
CA GLY A 123 5.56 1.83 -11.60
C GLY A 123 4.34 2.34 -12.38
N PHE A 124 3.52 3.14 -11.71
CA PHE A 124 2.43 3.90 -12.31
C PHE A 124 2.36 5.30 -11.69
N SER A 125 1.97 6.28 -12.50
CA SER A 125 1.87 7.67 -12.06
C SER A 125 0.58 7.95 -11.30
N VAL A 126 0.54 9.03 -10.51
CA VAL A 126 -0.72 9.51 -9.90
C VAL A 126 -1.79 9.80 -10.96
N THR A 127 -1.38 10.32 -12.13
CA THR A 127 -2.28 10.58 -13.25
C THR A 127 -2.88 9.29 -13.81
N GLU A 128 -2.05 8.25 -13.99
CA GLU A 128 -2.51 6.93 -14.42
C GLU A 128 -3.49 6.34 -13.42
N ALA A 129 -3.19 6.41 -12.12
CA ALA A 129 -4.08 5.91 -11.07
C ALA A 129 -5.45 6.61 -11.08
N LYS A 130 -5.49 7.93 -11.30
CA LYS A 130 -6.77 8.67 -11.44
C LYS A 130 -7.55 8.32 -12.71
N ALA A 131 -6.88 7.82 -13.74
CA ALA A 131 -7.48 7.42 -15.00
C ALA A 131 -7.84 5.92 -15.06
N ALA A 132 -7.38 5.13 -14.08
CA ALA A 132 -7.62 3.71 -13.95
C ALA A 132 -9.11 3.40 -13.77
N ARG A 133 -9.49 2.15 -14.01
CA ARG A 133 -10.86 1.68 -13.76
C ARG A 133 -11.13 1.58 -12.26
N GLU A 134 -10.12 1.10 -11.51
CA GLU A 134 -10.10 0.94 -10.04
C GLU A 134 -8.72 1.33 -9.50
#